data_AF-A0A2J6TFL5-F1
#
_entry.id   AF-A0A2J6TFL5-F1
#
_cell.length_a   1.000
_cell.length_b   1.000
_cell.length_c   1.000
_cell.angle_alpha   90.00
_cell.angle_beta   90.00
_cell.angle_gamma   90.00
#
_symmetry.space_group_name_H-M   'P 1'
#
loop_
_entity.id
_entity.type
_entity.pdbx_description
1 polymer ?
#
loop_
_entity_poly.entity_id
_entity_poly.type
_entity_poly.pdbx_seq_one_letter_code
_entity_poly.pdbx_strand_id
1 'polypeptide(L)'
;MPFQSQFSLSLELTKLIPMGSAAAGKTYEAAMSLARDLQSSGSDIVVEEDLAELFGQSRITRQMASTFRTVVSKAKPPQKLCEGIALCDGPGPTVIRALTQDTYFSMVLQCSFLLCVHEKSSLAAAIAYHFEKQAQHVPEGRAVRPTPSRDGIRGFLQACEDQTSSFNWQNVLLAVGATLGISGKAMYVMPRVTLFTQASHDSSP
;
A
#
# COMPACT_ATOMS: atom_id res chain seq x y z
N MET A 1 -29.33 -10.48 22.66
CA MET A 1 -28.41 -9.58 21.91
C MET A 1 -27.15 -10.38 21.58
N PRO A 2 -26.83 -10.66 20.31
CA PRO A 2 -25.73 -11.58 19.99
C PRO A 2 -24.41 -10.83 19.78
N PHE A 3 -23.40 -11.16 20.58
CA PHE A 3 -21.98 -10.80 20.41
C PHE A 3 -21.30 -11.68 19.34
N GLN A 4 -21.84 -11.74 18.12
CA GLN A 4 -21.32 -12.63 17.07
C GLN A 4 -20.28 -12.00 16.13
N SER A 5 -20.10 -10.66 16.12
CA SER A 5 -19.10 -10.02 15.23
C SER A 5 -17.66 -10.09 15.71
N GLN A 6 -17.39 -10.39 16.99
CA GLN A 6 -16.02 -10.34 17.53
C GLN A 6 -15.17 -11.58 17.22
N PHE A 7 -15.79 -12.70 16.83
CA PHE A 7 -15.06 -13.95 16.56
C PHE A 7 -14.58 -14.07 15.10
N SER A 8 -15.13 -13.31 14.16
CA SER A 8 -14.70 -13.34 12.76
C SER A 8 -13.34 -12.67 12.53
N LEU A 9 -13.01 -11.62 13.27
CA LEU A 9 -11.70 -10.96 13.18
C LEU A 9 -10.55 -11.85 13.73
N SER A 10 -10.83 -12.63 14.77
CA SER A 10 -9.83 -13.52 15.39
C SER A 10 -9.38 -14.66 14.48
N LEU A 11 -10.24 -15.16 13.59
CA LEU A 11 -9.89 -16.25 12.67
C LEU A 11 -9.10 -15.76 11.44
N GLU A 12 -9.32 -14.52 10.99
CA GLU A 12 -8.54 -13.95 9.87
C GLU A 12 -7.15 -13.47 10.29
N LEU A 13 -6.99 -12.93 11.51
CA LEU A 13 -5.67 -12.63 12.09
C LEU A 13 -4.77 -13.87 12.22
N THR A 14 -5.38 -15.05 12.31
CA THR A 14 -4.67 -16.32 12.44
C THR A 14 -4.04 -16.78 11.12
N LYS A 15 -4.55 -16.34 9.96
CA LYS A 15 -3.95 -16.62 8.65
C LYS A 15 -2.73 -15.76 8.34
N LEU A 16 -2.51 -14.70 9.11
CA LEU A 16 -1.42 -13.75 8.90
C LEU A 16 -0.10 -14.15 9.53
N ILE A 17 -0.05 -15.16 10.41
CA ILE A 17 1.16 -15.53 11.16
C ILE A 17 1.24 -17.06 11.40
N PRO A 18 2.36 -17.75 11.08
CA PRO A 18 2.51 -19.20 11.28
C PRO A 18 2.39 -19.60 12.75
N MET A 19 1.53 -20.57 13.05
CA MET A 19 1.23 -21.03 14.41
C MET A 19 2.35 -21.87 15.05
N GLY A 20 2.85 -21.41 16.19
CA GLY A 20 3.46 -22.21 17.25
C GLY A 20 2.73 -21.94 18.57
N SER A 21 2.10 -22.95 19.15
CA SER A 21 0.99 -22.90 20.12
C SER A 21 1.34 -22.53 21.58
N ALA A 22 2.29 -21.62 21.83
CA ALA A 22 2.61 -21.13 23.18
C ALA A 22 2.55 -19.59 23.35
N ALA A 23 2.11 -18.86 22.32
CA ALA A 23 2.35 -17.41 22.20
C ALA A 23 1.09 -16.52 22.16
N ALA A 24 -0.10 -17.02 22.49
CA ALA A 24 -1.37 -16.30 22.26
C ALA A 24 -1.43 -14.87 22.88
N GLY A 25 -0.83 -14.66 24.06
CA GLY A 25 -0.74 -13.32 24.67
C GLY A 25 0.24 -12.38 23.95
N LYS A 26 1.41 -12.90 23.54
CA LYS A 26 2.43 -12.15 22.80
C LYS A 26 1.99 -11.83 21.37
N THR A 27 1.17 -12.69 20.76
CA THR A 27 0.65 -12.49 19.41
C THR A 27 -0.41 -11.38 19.36
N TYR A 28 -1.27 -11.28 20.38
CA TYR A 28 -2.25 -10.19 20.45
C TYR A 28 -1.56 -8.83 20.66
N GLU A 29 -0.58 -8.78 21.56
CA GLU A 29 0.20 -7.57 21.82
C GLU A 29 0.98 -7.12 20.58
N ALA A 30 1.61 -8.06 19.86
CA ALA A 30 2.29 -7.77 18.59
C ALA A 30 1.33 -7.27 17.50
N ALA A 31 0.15 -7.87 17.37
CA ALA A 31 -0.86 -7.42 16.41
C ALA A 31 -1.39 -6.01 16.74
N MET A 32 -1.63 -5.73 18.02
CA MET A 32 -2.06 -4.40 18.46
C MET A 32 -0.96 -3.34 18.30
N SER A 33 0.31 -3.71 18.55
CA SER A 33 1.46 -2.84 18.26
C SER A 33 1.53 -2.51 16.78
N LEU A 34 1.46 -3.53 15.91
CA LEU A 34 1.49 -3.34 14.47
C LEU A 34 0.34 -2.45 13.99
N ALA A 35 -0.89 -2.67 14.48
CA ALA A 35 -2.04 -1.86 14.12
C ALA A 35 -1.83 -0.38 14.50
N ARG A 36 -1.26 -0.11 15.68
CA ARG A 36 -0.93 1.26 16.11
C ARG A 36 0.19 1.87 15.27
N ASP A 37 1.22 1.10 14.96
CA ASP A 37 2.34 1.55 14.14
C ASP A 37 1.86 1.89 12.72
N LEU A 38 1.02 1.04 12.13
CA LEU A 38 0.37 1.30 10.84
C LEU A 38 -0.48 2.58 10.89
N GLN A 39 -1.37 2.69 11.88
CA GLN A 39 -2.20 3.87 12.07
C GLN A 39 -1.37 5.15 12.24
N SER A 40 -0.24 5.09 12.97
CA SER A 40 0.67 6.22 13.15
C SER A 40 1.36 6.65 11.86
N SER A 41 1.59 5.70 10.94
CA SER A 41 2.12 5.97 9.60
C SER A 41 1.07 6.46 8.60
N GLY A 42 -0.20 6.53 9.02
CA GLY A 42 -1.35 6.87 8.18
C GLY A 42 -1.90 5.70 7.35
N SER A 43 -1.34 4.49 7.50
CA SER A 43 -1.86 3.26 6.91
C SER A 43 -2.87 2.57 7.84
N ASP A 44 -3.64 1.62 7.32
CA ASP A 44 -4.60 0.84 8.10
C ASP A 44 -4.51 -0.64 7.72
N ILE A 45 -4.63 -1.52 8.72
CA ILE A 45 -4.45 -2.97 8.53
C ILE A 45 -5.50 -3.57 7.58
N VAL A 46 -6.73 -3.08 7.61
CA VAL A 46 -7.84 -3.55 6.77
C VAL A 46 -7.62 -3.08 5.34
N VAL A 47 -7.22 -1.82 5.17
CA VAL A 47 -6.90 -1.26 3.84
C VAL A 47 -5.73 -2.01 3.21
N GLU A 48 -4.66 -2.29 3.97
CA GLU A 48 -3.54 -3.08 3.46
C GLU A 48 -3.95 -4.49 3.06
N GLU A 49 -4.87 -5.13 3.79
CA GLU A 49 -5.39 -6.46 3.44
C GLU A 49 -6.17 -6.43 2.12
N ASP A 50 -7.11 -5.49 1.97
CA ASP A 50 -7.92 -5.34 0.77
C ASP A 50 -7.03 -5.05 -0.46
N LEU A 51 -6.01 -4.21 -0.29
CA LEU A 51 -5.06 -3.89 -1.36
C LEU A 51 -4.08 -5.03 -1.65
N ALA A 52 -3.70 -5.82 -0.65
CA ALA A 52 -2.89 -7.01 -0.84
C ALA A 52 -3.64 -8.08 -1.62
N GLU A 53 -4.96 -8.19 -1.48
CA GLU A 53 -5.77 -9.08 -2.31
C GLU A 53 -5.78 -8.63 -3.78
N LEU A 54 -5.82 -7.31 -4.02
CA LEU A 54 -5.82 -6.72 -5.36
C LEU A 54 -4.45 -6.82 -6.05
N PHE A 55 -3.39 -6.37 -5.37
CA PHE A 55 -2.05 -6.24 -5.96
C PHE A 55 -1.14 -7.43 -5.66
N GLY A 56 -1.42 -8.22 -4.62
CA GLY A 56 -0.56 -9.34 -4.19
C GLY A 56 -0.46 -10.48 -5.20
N GLN A 57 -1.37 -10.55 -6.16
CA GLN A 57 -1.42 -11.60 -7.18
C GLN A 57 -0.44 -11.37 -8.35
N SER A 58 0.09 -10.15 -8.49
CA SER A 58 0.97 -9.81 -9.60
C SER A 58 2.34 -10.48 -9.49
N ARG A 59 2.87 -10.93 -10.63
CA ARG A 59 4.23 -11.49 -10.72
C ARG A 59 5.25 -10.37 -10.87
N ILE A 60 6.23 -10.34 -9.99
CA ILE A 60 7.36 -9.42 -10.06
C ILE A 60 8.62 -10.20 -10.45
N THR A 61 9.37 -9.67 -11.41
CA THR A 61 10.66 -10.25 -11.82
C THR A 61 11.61 -10.31 -10.63
N ARG A 62 12.23 -11.48 -10.41
CA ARG A 62 13.14 -11.73 -9.27
C ARG A 62 14.24 -10.68 -9.13
N GLN A 63 14.80 -10.22 -10.25
CA GLN A 63 15.84 -9.18 -10.25
C GLN A 63 15.31 -7.85 -9.70
N MET A 64 14.14 -7.39 -10.15
CA MET A 64 13.52 -6.17 -9.65
C MET A 64 13.20 -6.28 -8.16
N ALA A 65 12.61 -7.41 -7.76
CA ALA A 65 12.29 -7.68 -6.36
C ALA A 65 13.55 -7.64 -5.47
N SER A 66 14.63 -8.30 -5.91
CA SER A 66 15.91 -8.33 -5.18
C SER A 66 16.54 -6.94 -5.04
N THR A 67 16.61 -6.17 -6.13
CA THR A 67 17.15 -4.80 -6.12
C THR A 67 16.32 -3.91 -5.21
N PHE A 68 14.99 -3.94 -5.34
CA PHE A 68 14.09 -3.15 -4.52
C PHE A 68 14.24 -3.47 -3.04
N ARG A 69 14.22 -4.76 -2.66
CA ARG A 69 14.46 -5.19 -1.27
C ARG A 69 15.79 -4.68 -0.75
N THR A 70 16.86 -4.81 -1.54
CA THR A 70 18.21 -4.42 -1.14
C THR A 70 18.30 -2.93 -0.87
N VAL A 71 17.71 -2.10 -1.72
CA VAL A 71 17.75 -0.63 -1.56
C VAL A 71 16.90 -0.19 -0.37
N VAL A 72 15.66 -0.66 -0.30
CA VAL A 72 14.70 -0.22 0.71
C VAL A 72 15.06 -0.73 2.11
N SER A 73 15.61 -1.95 2.23
CA SER A 73 16.07 -2.48 3.53
C SER A 73 17.34 -1.81 4.08
N LYS A 74 18.15 -1.20 3.20
CA LYS A 74 19.39 -0.49 3.57
C LYS A 74 19.16 0.99 3.85
N ALA A 75 17.94 1.48 3.65
CA ALA A 75 17.62 2.85 3.98
C ALA A 75 17.80 3.09 5.49
N LYS A 76 18.30 4.29 5.83
CA LYS A 76 18.75 4.60 7.18
C LYS A 76 17.59 4.47 8.17
N PRO A 77 17.84 4.10 9.44
CA PRO A 77 16.79 4.17 10.46
C PRO A 77 16.38 5.64 10.74
N PRO A 78 15.20 5.87 11.34
CA PRO A 78 14.74 7.21 11.69
C PRO A 78 15.76 7.99 12.52
N GLN A 79 16.18 9.15 12.02
CA GLN A 79 17.08 10.05 12.73
C GLN A 79 16.26 10.97 13.64
N LYS A 80 16.35 10.76 14.96
CA LYS A 80 15.73 11.69 15.93
C LYS A 80 16.37 13.07 15.81
N LEU A 81 15.56 14.10 15.58
CA LEU A 81 15.98 15.50 15.59
C LEU A 81 15.91 16.09 17.00
N CYS A 82 14.80 15.87 17.69
CA CYS A 82 14.60 16.27 19.09
C CYS A 82 13.52 15.39 19.76
N GLU A 83 13.23 15.64 21.04
CA GLU A 83 12.14 14.95 21.75
C GLU A 83 10.81 15.15 21.01
N GLY A 84 10.24 14.05 20.51
CA GLY A 84 8.98 14.05 19.76
C GLY A 84 9.10 14.30 18.25
N ILE A 85 10.28 14.65 17.71
CA ILE A 85 10.48 14.85 16.26
C ILE A 85 11.60 13.94 15.75
N ALA A 86 11.25 13.06 14.81
CA ALA A 86 12.21 12.21 14.11
C ALA A 86 12.07 12.38 12.60
N LEU A 87 13.20 12.46 11.89
CA LEU A 87 13.27 12.24 10.46
C LEU A 87 13.24 10.74 10.22
N CYS A 88 12.04 10.21 9.99
CA CYS A 88 11.87 8.85 9.51
C CYS A 88 12.26 8.81 8.02
N ASP A 89 13.56 8.72 7.75
CA ASP A 89 14.04 8.13 6.51
C ASP A 89 14.02 6.60 6.71
N GLY A 90 13.74 5.84 5.66
CA GLY A 90 13.78 4.36 5.70
C GLY A 90 12.47 3.60 5.82
N PRO A 91 12.56 2.26 5.94
CA PRO A 91 11.40 1.37 5.87
C PRO A 91 10.55 1.55 7.13
N GLY A 92 9.34 2.06 6.98
CA GLY A 92 8.36 2.14 8.06
C GLY A 92 7.56 0.84 8.22
N PRO A 93 6.51 0.85 9.06
CA PRO A 93 5.77 -0.36 9.43
C PRO A 93 5.18 -1.13 8.24
N THR A 94 4.62 -0.42 7.25
CA THR A 94 4.07 -1.00 6.02
C THR A 94 5.15 -1.74 5.22
N VAL A 95 6.31 -1.11 5.03
CA VAL A 95 7.43 -1.71 4.29
C VAL A 95 8.09 -2.85 5.07
N ILE A 96 8.26 -2.72 6.39
CA ILE A 96 8.81 -3.79 7.25
C ILE A 96 7.94 -5.05 7.15
N ARG A 97 6.61 -4.90 7.22
CA ARG A 97 5.67 -6.00 7.02
C ARG A 97 5.85 -6.61 5.62
N ALA A 98 5.92 -5.76 4.59
CA ALA A 98 6.10 -6.19 3.20
C ALA A 98 7.43 -6.90 2.94
N LEU A 99 8.52 -6.56 3.63
CA LEU A 99 9.79 -7.27 3.53
C LEU A 99 9.73 -8.68 4.14
N THR A 100 8.79 -8.92 5.05
CA THR A 100 8.61 -10.19 5.75
C THR A 100 7.57 -11.09 5.06
N GLN A 101 6.62 -10.49 4.34
CA GLN A 101 5.48 -11.19 3.74
C GLN A 101 5.33 -10.86 2.25
N ASP A 102 5.49 -11.86 1.39
CA ASP A 102 5.56 -11.70 -0.07
C ASP A 102 4.29 -11.09 -0.69
N THR A 103 3.10 -11.37 -0.13
CA THR A 103 1.84 -10.79 -0.62
C THR A 103 1.85 -9.26 -0.54
N TYR A 104 2.28 -8.72 0.60
CA TYR A 104 2.41 -7.27 0.82
C TYR A 104 3.62 -6.70 0.09
N PHE A 105 4.68 -7.49 -0.09
CA PHE A 105 5.83 -7.09 -0.91
C PHE A 105 5.38 -6.67 -2.31
N SER A 106 4.56 -7.50 -2.95
CA SER A 106 4.10 -7.24 -4.31
C SER A 106 3.24 -5.99 -4.39
N MET A 107 2.35 -5.82 -3.41
CA MET A 107 1.52 -4.63 -3.27
C MET A 107 2.36 -3.35 -3.10
N VAL A 108 3.27 -3.31 -2.13
CA VAL A 108 4.11 -2.13 -1.86
C VAL A 108 4.96 -1.76 -3.08
N LEU A 109 5.58 -2.75 -3.73
CA LEU A 109 6.41 -2.50 -4.90
C LEU A 109 5.58 -1.88 -6.04
N GLN A 110 4.41 -2.44 -6.35
CA GLN A 110 3.53 -1.91 -7.39
C GLN A 110 2.99 -0.52 -7.05
N CYS A 111 2.52 -0.31 -5.82
CA CYS A 111 1.99 0.99 -5.41
C CYS A 111 3.08 2.07 -5.42
N SER A 112 4.30 1.76 -4.96
CA SER A 112 5.42 2.69 -5.04
C SER A 112 5.77 3.09 -6.48
N PHE A 113 5.73 2.13 -7.42
CA PHE A 113 5.91 2.41 -8.84
C PHE A 113 4.78 3.28 -9.40
N LEU A 114 3.52 2.94 -9.10
CA LEU A 114 2.35 3.69 -9.55
C LEU A 114 2.37 5.14 -9.04
N LEU A 115 2.83 5.36 -7.81
CA LEU A 115 3.00 6.71 -7.23
C LEU A 115 4.12 7.51 -7.90
N CYS A 116 5.09 6.86 -8.53
CA CYS A 116 6.08 7.55 -9.34
C CYS A 116 5.46 8.15 -10.61
N VAL A 117 4.44 7.51 -11.19
CA VAL A 117 3.87 7.87 -12.50
C VAL A 117 2.51 8.57 -12.41
N HIS A 118 1.76 8.36 -11.33
CA HIS A 118 0.42 8.92 -11.12
C HIS A 118 0.37 9.89 -9.96
N GLU A 119 -0.57 10.83 -10.03
CA GLU A 119 -0.90 11.66 -8.88
C GLU A 119 -1.62 10.81 -7.83
N LYS A 120 -1.13 10.85 -6.59
CA LYS A 120 -1.67 10.08 -5.45
C LYS A 120 -3.18 10.23 -5.29
N SER A 121 -3.72 11.45 -5.38
CA SER A 121 -5.17 11.72 -5.22
C SER A 121 -6.01 11.02 -6.29
N SER A 122 -5.46 10.94 -7.50
CA SER A 122 -6.10 10.34 -8.66
C SER A 122 -5.98 8.81 -8.63
N LEU A 123 -4.81 8.29 -8.24
CA LEU A 123 -4.61 6.87 -8.02
C LEU A 123 -5.53 6.33 -6.91
N ALA A 124 -5.64 7.05 -5.79
CA ALA A 124 -6.54 6.68 -4.70
C ALA A 124 -8.01 6.64 -5.16
N ALA A 125 -8.44 7.61 -5.99
CA ALA A 125 -9.78 7.61 -6.56
C ALA A 125 -10.02 6.42 -7.50
N ALA A 126 -9.04 6.08 -8.34
CA ALA A 126 -9.13 4.94 -9.25
C ALA A 126 -9.25 3.60 -8.51
N ILE A 127 -8.47 3.43 -7.45
CA ILE A 127 -8.53 2.23 -6.61
C ILE A 127 -9.87 2.15 -5.86
N ALA A 128 -10.34 3.26 -5.27
CA ALA A 128 -11.63 3.30 -4.59
C ALA A 128 -12.78 2.95 -5.55
N TYR A 129 -12.78 3.53 -6.75
CA TYR A 129 -13.75 3.23 -7.79
C TYR A 129 -13.75 1.75 -8.18
N HIS A 130 -12.59 1.11 -8.25
CA HIS A 130 -12.50 -0.32 -8.50
C HIS A 130 -13.21 -1.14 -7.42
N PHE A 131 -12.99 -0.84 -6.13
CA PHE A 131 -13.68 -1.53 -5.04
C PHE A 131 -15.19 -1.27 -5.04
N GLU A 132 -15.63 -0.04 -5.31
CA GLU A 132 -17.05 0.30 -5.47
C GLU A 132 -17.69 -0.52 -6.60
N LYS A 133 -16.99 -0.66 -7.74
CA LYS A 133 -17.46 -1.48 -8.85
C LYS A 133 -17.50 -2.96 -8.51
N GLN A 134 -16.53 -3.50 -7.78
CA GLN A 134 -16.59 -4.89 -7.34
C GLN A 134 -17.77 -5.13 -6.40
N ALA A 135 -18.06 -4.20 -5.48
CA ALA A 135 -19.19 -4.30 -4.57
C ALA A 135 -20.55 -4.34 -5.30
N GLN A 136 -20.68 -3.65 -6.45
CA GLN A 136 -21.90 -3.66 -7.28
C GLN A 136 -22.20 -5.01 -7.94
N HIS A 137 -21.20 -5.89 -8.08
CA HIS A 137 -21.33 -7.18 -8.77
C HIS A 137 -21.43 -8.38 -7.81
N VAL A 138 -21.63 -8.14 -6.51
CA VAL A 138 -21.75 -9.21 -5.52
C VAL A 138 -23.14 -9.87 -5.65
N PRO A 139 -23.23 -11.19 -5.84
CA PRO A 139 -24.51 -11.91 -5.95
C PRO A 139 -25.37 -11.73 -4.68
N GLU A 140 -26.69 -11.63 -4.87
CA GLU A 140 -27.66 -11.52 -3.77
C GLU A 140 -27.47 -12.67 -2.77
N GLY A 141 -27.38 -12.34 -1.48
CA GLY A 141 -27.21 -13.29 -0.38
C GLY A 141 -25.78 -13.48 0.15
N ARG A 142 -24.77 -12.84 -0.47
CA ARG A 142 -23.40 -12.80 0.10
C ARG A 142 -23.19 -11.55 0.94
N ALA A 143 -22.52 -11.70 2.09
CA ALA A 143 -22.15 -10.55 2.92
C ALA A 143 -21.24 -9.60 2.12
N VAL A 144 -21.65 -8.34 2.01
CA VAL A 144 -20.86 -7.28 1.38
C VAL A 144 -19.68 -6.98 2.30
N ARG A 145 -18.45 -7.21 1.83
CA ARG A 145 -17.25 -6.78 2.53
C ARG A 145 -17.21 -5.25 2.53
N PRO A 146 -16.93 -4.58 3.67
CA PRO A 146 -16.77 -3.14 3.69
C PRO A 146 -15.67 -2.73 2.71
N THR A 147 -15.96 -1.76 1.84
CA THR A 147 -14.97 -1.23 0.91
C THR A 147 -14.05 -0.25 1.63
N PRO A 148 -12.75 -0.26 1.32
CA PRO A 148 -11.80 0.66 1.94
C PRO A 148 -12.15 2.10 1.55
N SER A 149 -12.08 3.01 2.52
CA SER A 149 -12.35 4.42 2.26
C SER A 149 -11.24 5.03 1.38
N ARG A 150 -11.60 6.04 0.59
CA ARG A 150 -10.62 6.77 -0.24
C ARG A 150 -9.50 7.38 0.60
N ASP A 151 -9.80 7.87 1.80
CA ASP A 151 -8.81 8.44 2.71
C ASP A 151 -7.88 7.34 3.27
N GLY A 152 -8.42 6.17 3.59
CA GLY A 152 -7.61 5.01 3.99
C GLY A 152 -6.64 4.59 2.90
N ILE A 153 -7.12 4.48 1.65
CA ILE A 153 -6.27 4.18 0.48
C ILE A 153 -5.19 5.26 0.32
N ARG A 154 -5.55 6.54 0.42
CA ARG A 154 -4.60 7.65 0.31
C ARG A 154 -3.54 7.59 1.41
N GLY A 155 -3.93 7.25 2.64
CA GLY A 155 -3.02 7.09 3.76
C GLY A 155 -2.01 5.95 3.54
N PHE A 156 -2.47 4.79 3.08
CA PHE A 156 -1.60 3.70 2.66
C PHE A 156 -0.65 4.10 1.52
N LEU A 157 -1.15 4.81 0.50
CA LEU A 157 -0.32 5.28 -0.60
C LEU A 157 0.74 6.29 -0.14
N GLN A 158 0.40 7.17 0.82
CA GLN A 158 1.37 8.07 1.47
C GLN A 158 2.47 7.26 2.17
N ALA A 159 2.09 6.26 2.96
CA ALA A 159 3.05 5.37 3.62
C ALA A 159 3.98 4.68 2.60
N CYS A 160 3.46 4.23 1.45
CA CYS A 160 4.29 3.68 0.38
C CYS A 160 5.25 4.72 -0.21
N GLU A 161 4.77 5.93 -0.52
CA GLU A 161 5.61 7.01 -1.06
C GLU A 161 6.78 7.35 -0.12
N ASP A 162 6.49 7.52 1.17
CA ASP A 162 7.48 7.94 2.17
C ASP A 162 8.48 6.83 2.47
N GLN A 163 7.98 5.62 2.73
CA GLN A 163 8.81 4.50 3.23
C GLN A 163 9.61 3.79 2.11
N THR A 164 9.30 4.08 0.84
CA THR A 164 10.04 3.54 -0.32
C THR A 164 10.81 4.62 -1.08
N SER A 165 10.87 5.85 -0.55
CA SER A 165 11.54 7.01 -1.16
C SER A 165 13.02 6.81 -1.50
N SER A 166 13.70 5.89 -0.80
CA SER A 166 15.09 5.49 -1.11
C SER A 166 15.24 4.79 -2.47
N PHE A 167 14.16 4.20 -3.02
CA PHE A 167 14.16 3.56 -4.32
C PHE A 167 13.80 4.56 -5.43
N ASN A 168 14.79 4.92 -6.25
CA ASN A 168 14.59 5.89 -7.33
C ASN A 168 13.99 5.22 -8.59
N TRP A 169 12.65 5.23 -8.68
CA TRP A 169 11.90 4.75 -9.85
C TRP A 169 12.21 5.53 -11.14
N GLN A 170 12.63 6.79 -11.05
CA GLN A 170 12.96 7.58 -12.25
C GLN A 170 14.14 6.99 -12.99
N ASN A 171 15.17 6.50 -12.28
CA ASN A 171 16.32 5.85 -12.90
C ASN A 171 15.90 4.62 -13.71
N VAL A 172 14.94 3.84 -13.19
CA VAL A 172 14.39 2.67 -13.89
C VAL A 172 13.61 3.10 -15.14
N LEU A 173 12.73 4.10 -15.00
CA LEU A 173 11.96 4.64 -16.12
C LEU A 173 12.85 5.18 -17.24
N LEU A 174 13.91 5.92 -16.89
CA LEU A 174 14.87 6.46 -17.86
C LEU A 174 15.63 5.35 -18.59
N ALA A 175 16.06 4.32 -17.87
CA ALA A 175 16.73 3.16 -18.49
C ALA A 175 15.79 2.42 -19.46
N VAL A 176 14.53 2.24 -19.08
CA VAL A 176 13.50 1.67 -19.96
C VAL A 176 13.25 2.58 -21.17
N GLY A 177 13.11 3.88 -20.97
CA GLY A 177 12.94 4.85 -22.05
C GLY A 177 14.08 4.84 -23.05
N ALA A 178 15.32 4.83 -22.56
CA ALA A 178 16.52 4.74 -23.41
C ALA A 178 16.55 3.43 -24.22
N THR A 179 16.17 2.31 -23.59
CA THR A 179 16.07 1.00 -24.27
C THR A 179 15.00 1.01 -25.36
N LEU A 180 13.90 1.74 -25.15
CA LEU A 180 12.80 1.90 -26.10
C LEU A 180 13.02 3.03 -27.13
N GLY A 181 14.16 3.73 -27.09
CA GLY A 181 14.45 4.86 -27.98
C GLY A 181 13.64 6.13 -27.70
N ILE A 182 13.03 6.24 -26.52
CA ILE A 182 12.29 7.43 -26.09
C ILE A 182 13.29 8.45 -25.52
N SER A 183 13.39 9.61 -26.14
CA SER A 183 14.29 10.68 -25.68
C SER A 183 13.94 11.11 -24.26
N GLY A 184 14.95 11.23 -23.39
CA GLY A 184 14.76 11.59 -21.97
C GLY A 184 13.98 12.89 -21.77
N LYS A 185 14.10 13.87 -22.69
CA LYS A 185 13.31 15.12 -22.65
C LYS A 185 11.80 14.89 -22.74
N ALA A 186 11.34 13.85 -23.44
CA ALA A 186 9.92 13.50 -23.50
C ALA A 186 9.42 12.82 -22.22
N MET A 187 10.30 12.12 -21.49
CA MET A 187 9.96 11.46 -20.22
C MET A 187 9.87 12.43 -19.05
N TYR A 188 10.76 13.43 -18.95
CA TYR A 188 10.74 14.42 -17.85
C TYR A 188 9.60 15.44 -17.96
N VAL A 189 8.98 15.57 -19.14
CA VAL A 189 7.85 16.48 -19.37
C VAL A 189 6.51 15.80 -19.09
N MET A 190 6.48 14.50 -18.78
CA MET A 190 5.22 13.84 -18.41
C MET A 190 4.74 14.37 -17.05
N PRO A 191 3.65 15.16 -17.02
CA PRO A 191 2.99 15.46 -15.76
C PRO A 191 2.54 14.12 -15.16
N ARG A 192 2.58 13.99 -13.83
CA ARG A 192 1.98 12.83 -13.15
C ARG A 192 0.57 12.63 -13.72
N VAL A 193 0.31 11.45 -14.30
CA VAL A 193 -0.92 11.22 -15.06
C VAL A 193 -2.10 11.22 -14.09
N THR A 194 -3.00 12.18 -14.24
CA THR A 194 -4.29 12.20 -13.54
C THR A 194 -5.24 11.23 -14.25
N LEU A 195 -5.57 10.13 -13.57
CA LEU A 195 -6.48 9.08 -14.05
C LEU A 195 -7.96 9.50 -14.07
N PHE A 196 -8.32 10.58 -13.37
CA PHE A 196 -9.70 11.09 -13.29
C PHE A 196 -9.73 12.61 -13.49
N THR A 197 -10.09 13.04 -14.69
CA THR A 197 -10.65 14.38 -14.91
C THR A 197 -12.17 14.23 -14.81
N GLN A 198 -12.73 14.31 -13.60
CA GLN A 198 -14.19 14.35 -13.47
C GLN A 198 -14.68 15.65 -14.09
N ALA A 199 -15.27 15.56 -15.27
CA ALA A 199 -16.11 16.61 -15.81
C ALA A 199 -17.30 16.77 -14.84
N SER A 200 -17.28 17.85 -14.08
CA SER A 200 -18.44 18.34 -13.35
C SER A 200 -19.51 18.73 -14.37
N HIS A 201 -20.38 17.80 -14.73
CA HIS A 201 -21.59 18.11 -15.48
C HIS A 201 -22.75 18.33 -14.50
N ASP A 202 -23.24 19.56 -14.55
CA ASP A 202 -24.60 20.02 -14.27
C ASP A 202 -25.41 19.34 -13.18
N SER A 203 -25.57 20.07 -12.08
CA SER A 203 -26.83 20.10 -11.34
C SER A 203 -26.99 21.51 -10.74
N SER A 204 -27.44 22.46 -11.55
CA SER A 204 -28.14 23.64 -11.03
C SER A 204 -29.65 23.41 -11.21
N PRO A 205 -30.46 23.89 -10.25
CA PRO A 205 -31.83 23.44 -10.01
C PRO A 205 -32.83 23.78 -11.12
#